data_AF-A0A818EVL8-F1
#
_entry.id   AF-A0A818EVL8-F1
#
_cell.length_a   1.000
_cell.length_b   1.000
_cell.length_c   1.000
_cell.angle_alpha   90.00
_cell.angle_beta   90.00
_cell.angle_gamma   90.00
#
_symmetry.space_group_name_H-M   'P 1'
#
loop_
_entity.id
_entity.type
_entity.pdbx_description
1 polymer ?
#
loop_
_entity_poly.entity_id
_entity_poly.type
_entity_poly.pdbx_seq_one_letter_code
_entity_poly.pdbx_strand_id
1 'polypeptide(L)'
;MMNIFILLLIVGYSIHDIDGYGVRGQTIWQIILCKFSDSPTPKYTPTEIKEKCLDRGTGGLADYWHDISNGLINFNSSSVNG
;
A
#
# COMPACT_ATOMS: atom_id res chain seq x y z
N MET A 1 -16.01 5.85 -49.17
CA MET A 1 -15.64 6.61 -47.96
C MET A 1 -16.37 6.00 -46.77
N MET A 2 -15.69 5.17 -45.98
CA MET A 2 -16.07 4.85 -44.60
C MET A 2 -14.81 4.35 -43.89
N ASN A 3 -14.23 5.22 -43.07
CA ASN A 3 -13.06 4.95 -42.24
C ASN A 3 -13.49 4.10 -41.06
N ILE A 4 -12.84 2.94 -40.86
CA ILE A 4 -12.86 2.25 -39.58
C ILE A 4 -11.40 1.99 -39.18
N PHE A 5 -10.85 2.98 -38.50
CA PHE A 5 -9.62 2.84 -37.73
C PHE A 5 -9.97 2.23 -36.37
N ILE A 6 -8.98 1.56 -35.78
CA ILE A 6 -8.95 0.95 -34.44
C ILE A 6 -9.33 -0.53 -34.43
N LEU A 7 -8.46 -1.34 -35.04
CA LEU A 7 -8.16 -2.67 -34.52
C LEU A 7 -6.92 -2.50 -33.62
N LEU A 8 -7.15 -2.07 -32.37
CA LEU A 8 -6.13 -2.09 -31.34
C LEU A 8 -5.97 -3.55 -30.95
N LEU A 9 -4.98 -4.18 -31.56
CA LEU A 9 -4.53 -5.55 -31.34
C LEU A 9 -3.92 -5.60 -29.93
N ILE A 10 -4.77 -5.56 -28.90
CA ILE A 10 -4.40 -5.96 -27.55
C ILE A 10 -4.41 -7.49 -27.59
N VAL A 11 -3.29 -8.06 -28.02
CA VAL A 11 -2.92 -9.41 -27.61
C VAL A 11 -2.61 -9.30 -26.12
N GLY A 12 -3.68 -9.24 -25.33
CA GLY A 12 -3.63 -9.52 -23.91
C GLY A 12 -3.37 -11.00 -23.84
N TYR A 13 -2.12 -11.38 -23.59
CA TYR A 13 -1.84 -12.72 -23.09
C TYR A 13 -2.72 -12.91 -21.86
N SER A 14 -3.69 -13.82 -21.95
CA SER A 14 -4.36 -14.36 -20.77
C SER A 14 -3.25 -14.94 -19.90
N ILE A 15 -2.87 -14.19 -18.87
CA ILE A 15 -2.02 -14.74 -17.81
C ILE A 15 -2.86 -15.85 -17.22
N HIS A 16 -2.39 -17.08 -17.39
CA HIS A 16 -2.94 -18.26 -16.72
C HIS A 16 -3.15 -17.92 -15.25
N ASP A 17 -4.35 -18.23 -14.74
CA ASP A 17 -4.67 -18.16 -13.32
C ASP A 17 -3.57 -18.89 -12.55
N ILE A 18 -2.69 -18.12 -11.92
CA ILE A 18 -1.92 -18.61 -10.79
C ILE A 18 -2.92 -18.55 -9.65
N ASP A 19 -3.36 -19.71 -9.17
CA ASP A 19 -4.10 -19.87 -7.90
C ASP A 19 -3.17 -19.53 -6.70
N GLY A 20 -2.58 -18.34 -6.71
CA GLY A 20 -2.19 -17.67 -5.48
C GLY A 20 -3.48 -17.08 -4.95
N TYR A 21 -4.03 -17.64 -3.87
CA TYR A 21 -5.12 -17.02 -3.14
C TYR A 21 -4.80 -15.52 -3.04
N GLY A 22 -5.51 -14.70 -3.82
CA GLY A 22 -5.41 -13.26 -3.69
C GLY A 22 -5.81 -13.00 -2.26
N VAL A 23 -4.82 -12.71 -1.40
CA VAL A 23 -5.06 -12.44 0.01
C VAL A 23 -5.80 -11.12 0.03
N ARG A 24 -7.12 -11.16 -0.16
CA ARG A 24 -8.06 -10.09 0.16
C ARG A 24 -8.15 -10.06 1.68
N GLY A 25 -7.03 -9.74 2.30
CA GLY A 25 -6.81 -9.81 3.73
C GLY A 25 -6.25 -8.49 4.21
N GLN A 26 -6.68 -8.09 5.41
CA GLN A 26 -6.02 -7.01 6.12
C GLN A 26 -4.56 -7.41 6.33
N THR A 27 -3.63 -6.64 5.77
CA THR A 27 -2.21 -6.87 6.02
C THR A 27 -1.86 -6.04 7.25
N ILE A 28 -1.99 -6.65 8.43
CA ILE A 28 -1.83 -5.95 9.70
C ILE A 28 -0.34 -5.84 10.01
N TRP A 29 0.14 -4.61 10.14
CA TRP A 29 1.53 -4.31 10.47
C TRP A 29 1.64 -3.76 11.89
N GLN A 30 2.74 -4.13 12.54
CA GLN A 30 3.13 -3.59 13.84
C GLN A 30 4.41 -2.79 13.66
N ILE A 31 4.33 -1.47 13.79
CA ILE A 31 5.50 -0.59 13.76
C ILE A 31 5.91 -0.33 15.20
N ILE A 32 7.19 -0.54 15.49
CA ILE A 32 7.79 -0.29 16.81
C ILE A 32 8.79 0.85 16.64
N LEU A 33 8.56 1.95 17.36
CA LEU A 33 9.45 3.09 17.41
C LEU A 33 10.43 2.88 18.57
N CYS A 34 11.72 2.92 18.25
CA CYS A 34 12.78 2.77 19.24
C CYS A 34 13.56 4.08 19.33
N LYS A 35 14.01 4.43 20.55
CA LYS A 35 14.96 5.51 20.77
C LYS A 35 16.14 5.02 21.60
N PHE A 36 17.31 5.57 21.35
CA PHE A 36 18.47 5.39 22.21
C PHE A 36 18.38 6.31 23.43
N SER A 37 19.04 5.95 24.53
CA SER A 37 18.98 6.70 25.79
C SER A 37 19.61 8.09 25.70
N ASP A 38 20.54 8.29 24.78
CA ASP A 38 21.24 9.53 24.48
C ASP A 38 20.59 10.32 23.32
N SER A 39 19.50 9.81 22.75
CA SER A 39 18.81 10.43 21.63
C SER A 39 17.93 11.60 22.09
N PRO A 40 17.88 12.72 21.32
CA PRO A 40 16.96 13.81 21.61
C PRO A 40 15.50 13.37 21.50
N THR A 41 14.59 14.21 22.01
CA THR A 41 13.14 13.98 21.90
C THR A 41 12.73 13.75 20.43
N PRO A 42 11.99 12.67 20.14
CA PRO A 42 11.51 12.41 18.78
C PRO A 42 10.70 13.58 18.22
N LYS A 43 10.93 13.90 16.95
CA LYS A 43 10.22 14.98 16.24
C LYS A 43 8.73 14.69 16.04
N TYR A 44 8.37 13.41 15.91
CA TYR A 44 7.01 12.96 15.62
C TYR A 44 6.54 11.98 16.69
N THR A 45 5.27 12.10 17.04
CA THR A 45 4.57 11.16 17.90
C THR A 45 4.24 9.86 17.15
N PRO A 46 3.99 8.74 17.86
CA PRO A 46 3.50 7.52 17.23
C PRO A 46 2.25 7.73 16.38
N THR A 47 1.34 8.59 16.83
CA THR A 47 0.11 8.95 16.11
C THR A 47 0.42 9.63 14.78
N GLU A 48 1.30 10.65 14.77
CA GLU A 48 1.68 11.33 13.53
C GLU A 48 2.36 10.40 12.53
N ILE A 49 3.16 9.43 13.02
CA ILE A 49 3.76 8.41 12.15
C ILE A 49 2.70 7.47 11.60
N LYS A 50 1.72 7.06 12.41
CA LYS A 50 0.59 6.25 11.95
C LYS A 50 -0.17 6.98 10.84
N GLU A 51 -0.54 8.23 11.06
CA GLU A 51 -1.28 9.03 10.08
C GLU A 51 -0.50 9.17 8.77
N LYS A 52 0.80 9.48 8.84
CA LYS A 52 1.63 9.69 7.63
C LYS A 52 1.97 8.41 6.88
N CYS A 53 2.05 7.26 7.56
CA CYS A 53 2.48 6.02 6.94
C CYS A 53 1.31 5.08 6.63
N LEU A 54 0.36 4.93 7.54
CA LEU A 54 -0.64 3.86 7.51
C LEU A 54 -2.03 4.35 7.11
N ASP A 55 -2.29 5.66 7.14
CA ASP A 55 -3.56 6.21 6.66
C ASP A 55 -3.50 6.59 5.17
N ARG A 56 -4.62 6.36 4.49
CA ARG A 56 -4.80 6.63 3.05
C ARG A 56 -4.93 8.12 2.77
N GLY A 57 -4.47 8.55 1.59
CA GLY A 57 -4.61 9.93 1.10
C GLY A 57 -3.54 10.88 1.62
N THR A 58 -2.44 10.35 2.16
CA THR A 58 -1.30 11.12 2.69
C THR A 58 -0.10 11.12 1.75
N GLY A 59 -0.14 10.33 0.68
CA GLY A 59 1.01 10.03 -0.18
C GLY A 59 2.01 9.07 0.49
N GLY A 60 1.60 8.43 1.58
CA GLY A 60 2.44 7.58 2.43
C GLY A 60 2.53 6.12 1.98
N LEU A 61 3.00 5.29 2.90
CA LEU A 61 3.19 3.85 2.69
C LEU A 61 1.86 3.15 2.35
N ALA A 62 0.76 3.53 2.99
CA ALA A 62 -0.59 3.06 2.69
C ALA A 62 -1.00 3.33 1.25
N ASP A 63 -0.59 4.46 0.69
CA ASP A 63 -0.90 4.83 -0.68
C ASP A 63 -0.05 4.06 -1.67
N TYR A 64 1.25 3.99 -1.42
CA TYR A 64 2.17 3.19 -2.22
C TYR A 64 1.71 1.73 -2.35
N TRP A 65 1.40 1.08 -1.23
CA TRP A 65 1.04 -0.34 -1.26
C TRP A 65 -0.33 -0.60 -1.87
N HIS A 66 -1.28 0.31 -1.67
CA HIS A 66 -2.57 0.21 -2.35
C HIS A 66 -2.39 0.30 -3.87
N ASP A 67 -1.58 1.24 -4.36
CA ASP A 67 -1.41 1.45 -5.80
C ASP A 67 -0.67 0.28 -6.47
N ILE A 68 0.43 -0.19 -5.87
CA ILE A 68 1.22 -1.29 -6.43
C ILE A 68 0.51 -2.65 -6.33
N SER A 69 -0.32 -2.84 -5.30
CA SER A 69 -1.07 -4.08 -5.13
C SER A 69 -2.44 -4.08 -5.79
N ASN A 70 -2.81 -3.03 -6.55
CA ASN A 70 -4.17 -2.85 -7.09
C ASN A 70 -5.27 -2.96 -6.02
N GLY A 71 -5.00 -2.40 -4.84
CA GLY A 71 -5.92 -2.35 -3.71
C GLY A 71 -6.01 -3.64 -2.87
N LEU A 72 -5.15 -4.64 -3.13
CA LEU A 72 -5.16 -5.89 -2.38
C LEU A 72 -4.57 -5.76 -0.97
N ILE A 73 -3.58 -4.87 -0.79
CA ILE A 73 -2.97 -4.57 0.51
C ILE A 73 -3.67 -3.35 1.12
N ASN A 74 -4.08 -3.49 2.39
CA ASN A 74 -4.51 -2.40 3.24
C ASN A 74 -3.96 -2.60 4.65
N PHE A 75 -3.69 -1.48 5.33
CA PHE A 75 -3.13 -1.44 6.69
C PHE A 75 -4.17 -1.23 7.77
N ASN A 76 -5.44 -1.54 7.49
CA ASN A 76 -6.49 -1.46 8.49
C ASN A 76 -6.09 -2.31 9.72
N SER A 77 -6.38 -1.80 10.91
CA SER A 77 -6.00 -2.43 12.19
C SER A 77 -4.49 -2.47 12.50
N SER A 78 -3.64 -1.88 11.65
CA SER A 78 -2.21 -1.73 11.96
C SER A 78 -1.98 -0.70 13.06
N SER A 79 -0.86 -0.83 13.79
CA SER A 79 -0.55 0.08 14.88
C SER A 79 0.93 0.48 14.93
N VAL A 80 1.17 1.64 15.54
CA VAL A 80 2.50 2.21 15.77
C VAL A 80 2.63 2.41 17.27
N ASN A 81 3.64 1.79 17.88
CA ASN A 81 3.91 1.85 19.31
C ASN A 81 5.37 2.18 19.58
N GLY A 82 5.68 2.87 20.68
CA GLY A 82 7.06 3.14 21.11
C GLY A 82 7.16 4.31 22.08
#